data_AF-A0A090MCM8-F1
#
_entry.id   AF-A0A090MCM8-F1
#
_cell.length_a   1.000
_cell.length_b   1.000
_cell.length_c   1.000
_cell.angle_alpha   90.00
_cell.angle_beta   90.00
_cell.angle_gamma   90.00
#
_symmetry.space_group_name_H-M   'P 1'
#
loop_
_entity.id
_entity.type
_entity.pdbx_description
1 polymer ?
#
loop_
_entity_poly.entity_id
_entity_poly.type
_entity_poly.pdbx_seq_one_letter_code
_entity_poly.pdbx_strand_id
1 'polypeptide(L)'
;MSQQDSDLDSDASISPTNSIPSHSDENMSTSSSTSENQWPIHGRDCHHLGHLEAIPIQRNGTLKLIFKASIDTAGEEWGIRNANCHGPYHDICFKIPGPGNNWIAAITEPAAMVELAEIMKAHDTKGYGYYLYSRLDHYRSKKVQEVIFESFPEGEEEGRVPEGPEMIATLAKRIIGFAALVAP
;
A
#
# COMPACT_ATOMS: atom_id res chain seq x y z
N MET A 1 -2.14 29.78 58.61
CA MET A 1 -1.36 30.99 58.95
C MET A 1 0.05 30.73 58.49
N SER A 2 0.70 31.43 57.56
CA SER A 2 0.36 32.62 56.78
C SER A 2 1.24 32.64 55.53
N GLN A 3 0.76 33.32 54.49
CA GLN A 3 1.40 33.60 53.22
C GLN A 3 2.70 34.39 53.39
N GLN A 4 3.60 34.30 52.40
CA GLN A 4 4.47 35.42 52.01
C GLN A 4 4.61 35.44 50.48
N ASP A 5 4.03 36.50 49.91
CA ASP A 5 4.20 36.98 48.54
C ASP A 5 5.61 37.54 48.32
N SER A 6 6.06 37.59 47.06
CA SER A 6 6.84 38.72 46.49
C SER A 6 6.91 38.58 44.97
N ASP A 7 6.00 39.27 44.28
CA ASP A 7 6.18 39.73 42.91
C ASP A 7 7.17 40.91 42.88
N LEU A 8 8.02 40.99 41.86
CA LEU A 8 8.73 42.22 41.48
C LEU A 8 9.03 42.19 39.97
N ASP A 9 8.22 42.93 39.22
CA ASP A 9 8.47 43.42 37.87
C ASP A 9 9.69 44.35 37.82
N SER A 10 10.42 44.37 36.70
CA SER A 10 11.06 45.59 36.16
C SER A 10 11.51 45.42 34.69
N ASP A 11 10.95 46.29 33.85
CA ASP A 11 11.36 46.71 32.51
C ASP A 11 12.86 46.95 32.32
N ALA A 12 13.38 46.68 31.10
CA ALA A 12 14.23 47.66 30.37
C ALA A 12 14.66 47.19 28.96
N SER A 13 14.11 47.89 27.97
CA SER A 13 14.79 48.51 26.81
C SER A 13 15.53 47.68 25.74
N ILE A 14 14.81 47.58 24.63
CA ILE A 14 15.22 47.65 23.22
C ILE A 14 16.09 48.89 22.93
N SER A 15 17.15 48.74 22.11
CA SER A 15 17.63 49.79 21.20
C SER A 15 18.49 49.26 20.05
N PRO A 16 18.56 49.99 18.92
CA PRO A 16 18.73 49.44 17.56
C PRO A 16 20.08 49.79 16.93
N THR A 17 20.46 49.10 15.84
CA THR A 17 21.32 49.74 14.82
C THR A 17 21.05 49.16 13.43
N ASN A 18 20.39 49.98 12.60
CA ASN A 18 20.33 49.85 11.16
C ASN A 18 21.70 50.20 10.55
N SER A 19 22.14 49.48 9.51
CA SER A 19 22.36 50.02 8.14
C SER A 19 22.99 48.98 7.20
N ILE A 20 22.20 48.55 6.22
CA ILE A 20 22.51 47.99 4.88
C ILE A 20 23.10 49.16 4.01
N PRO A 21 23.75 49.05 2.80
CA PRO A 21 23.82 47.99 1.77
C PRO A 21 25.23 47.70 1.17
N SER A 22 25.37 46.65 0.35
CA SER A 22 25.62 46.82 -1.11
C SER A 22 25.89 45.50 -1.83
N HIS A 23 25.51 45.52 -3.10
CA HIS A 23 25.42 44.49 -4.13
C HIS A 23 26.76 43.88 -4.58
N SER A 24 26.70 42.63 -5.05
CA SER A 24 27.39 42.20 -6.28
C SER A 24 26.63 41.06 -6.95
N ASP A 25 26.12 41.35 -8.14
CA ASP A 25 25.60 40.41 -9.14
C ASP A 25 26.70 39.48 -9.69
N GLU A 26 26.24 38.53 -10.52
CA GLU A 26 27.00 37.60 -11.38
C GLU A 26 27.45 36.31 -10.65
N ASN A 27 27.06 35.10 -11.08
CA ASN A 27 27.00 34.65 -12.45
C ASN A 27 26.08 33.42 -12.62
N MET A 28 25.47 33.34 -13.80
CA MET A 28 24.60 32.29 -14.31
C MET A 28 25.32 30.93 -14.41
N SER A 29 24.59 29.87 -14.08
CA SER A 29 24.73 28.59 -14.79
C SER A 29 23.35 28.10 -15.19
N THR A 30 22.84 28.73 -16.24
CA THR A 30 21.83 28.19 -17.12
C THR A 30 22.42 27.01 -17.87
N SER A 31 22.12 25.80 -17.43
CA SER A 31 22.17 24.63 -18.32
C SER A 31 20.93 24.66 -19.19
N SER A 32 21.03 25.41 -20.28
CA SER A 32 20.16 25.29 -21.44
C SER A 32 20.35 23.89 -22.06
N SER A 33 19.29 23.09 -22.08
CA SER A 33 19.02 22.22 -23.22
C SER A 33 17.54 22.33 -23.56
N THR A 34 17.25 23.20 -24.51
CA THR A 34 16.26 22.97 -25.58
C THR A 34 16.35 21.51 -26.07
N SER A 35 15.33 20.81 -26.51
CA SER A 35 13.91 21.08 -26.78
C SER A 35 13.28 19.70 -27.06
N GLU A 36 11.97 19.61 -26.84
CA GLU A 36 11.07 18.70 -27.54
C GLU A 36 11.33 17.19 -27.41
N ASN A 37 10.72 16.60 -26.39
CA ASN A 37 9.83 15.45 -26.60
C ASN A 37 8.71 15.54 -25.58
N GLN A 38 7.55 16.00 -26.06
CA GLN A 38 6.30 16.11 -25.33
C GLN A 38 5.75 14.70 -25.12
N TRP A 39 6.21 13.99 -24.09
CA TRP A 39 5.57 12.75 -23.68
C TRP A 39 4.24 13.10 -22.98
N PRO A 40 3.13 12.47 -23.36
CA PRO A 40 1.84 12.75 -22.76
C PRO A 40 1.95 12.47 -21.27
N ILE A 41 1.39 13.34 -20.44
CA ILE A 41 1.36 13.18 -18.98
C ILE A 41 0.69 11.82 -18.66
N HIS A 42 1.49 10.77 -18.55
CA HIS A 42 1.16 9.54 -17.84
C HIS A 42 1.43 9.86 -16.39
N GLY A 43 0.41 9.68 -15.54
CA GLY A 43 0.34 10.18 -14.17
C GLY A 43 1.70 10.18 -13.48
N ARG A 44 2.28 11.38 -13.33
CA ARG A 44 3.63 11.60 -12.81
C ARG A 44 3.75 11.01 -11.41
N ASP A 45 4.70 10.10 -11.24
CA ASP A 45 5.72 10.12 -10.20
C ASP A 45 5.30 10.77 -8.88
N CYS A 46 4.45 10.06 -8.17
CA CYS A 46 4.14 10.34 -6.77
C CYS A 46 5.12 9.57 -5.86
N HIS A 47 6.43 9.76 -6.05
CA HIS A 47 7.47 9.06 -5.27
C HIS A 47 7.34 9.25 -3.75
N HIS A 48 6.73 10.35 -3.32
CA HIS A 48 6.45 10.68 -1.91
C HIS A 48 5.11 10.13 -1.37
N LEU A 49 4.26 9.51 -2.19
CA LEU A 49 2.95 9.00 -1.75
C LEU A 49 2.92 7.48 -1.49
N GLY A 50 4.05 6.77 -1.61
CA GLY A 50 4.11 5.32 -1.36
C GLY A 50 3.58 4.88 0.01
N HIS A 51 3.72 5.73 1.03
CA HIS A 51 3.15 5.50 2.36
C HIS A 51 1.67 5.87 2.49
N LEU A 52 1.14 6.76 1.65
CA LEU A 52 -0.28 7.12 1.64
C LEU A 52 -1.13 6.07 0.92
N GLU A 53 -0.50 5.31 0.01
CA GLU A 53 -1.14 4.22 -0.72
C GLU A 53 -1.15 2.90 0.06
N ALA A 54 -0.63 2.87 1.29
CA ALA A 54 -0.67 1.73 2.19
C ALA A 54 -1.13 2.15 3.58
N ILE A 55 -2.43 1.99 3.85
CA ILE A 55 -3.08 2.51 5.04
C ILE A 55 -3.21 1.39 6.09
N PRO A 56 -2.70 1.56 7.32
CA PRO A 56 -2.96 0.62 8.40
C PRO A 56 -4.46 0.47 8.63
N ILE A 57 -4.94 -0.77 8.71
CA ILE A 57 -6.39 -1.00 8.83
C ILE A 57 -6.86 -0.78 10.27
N GLN A 58 -6.02 -1.17 11.23
CA GLN A 58 -6.20 -0.86 12.64
C GLN A 58 -5.09 0.09 13.11
N ARG A 59 -5.39 0.95 14.10
CA ARG A 59 -4.44 1.97 14.60
C ARG A 59 -3.11 1.38 15.08
N ASN A 60 -3.14 0.14 15.59
CA ASN A 60 -1.98 -0.63 16.01
C ASN A 60 -1.86 -1.95 15.23
N GLY A 61 -2.52 -2.04 14.08
CA GLY A 61 -2.56 -3.23 13.26
C GLY A 61 -1.26 -3.44 12.47
N THR A 62 -0.99 -4.69 12.13
CA THR A 62 0.17 -5.08 11.34
C THR A 62 -0.14 -5.00 9.84
N LEU A 63 -1.39 -5.29 9.48
CA LEU A 63 -1.85 -5.37 8.09
C LEU A 63 -2.18 -3.98 7.52
N LYS A 64 -1.71 -3.76 6.29
CA LYS A 64 -1.91 -2.50 5.56
C LYS A 64 -2.73 -2.76 4.30
N LEU A 65 -3.80 -2.00 4.12
CA LEU A 65 -4.55 -1.99 2.88
C LEU A 65 -3.77 -1.19 1.84
N ILE A 66 -3.38 -1.82 0.74
CA ILE A 66 -2.69 -1.14 -0.36
C ILE A 66 -3.70 -0.64 -1.41
N PHE A 67 -3.33 0.41 -2.14
CA PHE A 67 -4.18 0.98 -3.18
C PHE A 67 -4.12 0.21 -4.51
N LYS A 68 -2.96 -0.40 -4.83
CA LYS A 68 -2.77 -1.16 -6.06
C LYS A 68 -1.84 -2.34 -5.84
N ALA A 69 -2.32 -3.53 -6.18
CA ALA A 69 -1.55 -4.77 -6.11
C ALA A 69 -1.16 -5.29 -7.50
N SER A 70 -0.14 -6.12 -7.55
CA SER A 70 0.18 -6.95 -8.72
C SER A 70 0.40 -8.41 -8.29
N ILE A 71 0.15 -9.32 -9.23
CA ILE A 71 0.47 -10.74 -9.14
C ILE A 71 1.52 -11.02 -10.20
N ASP A 72 2.72 -11.32 -9.74
CA ASP A 72 3.82 -11.71 -10.62
C ASP A 72 3.77 -13.22 -10.81
N THR A 73 3.82 -13.68 -12.06
CA THR A 73 3.91 -15.11 -12.39
C THR A 73 5.28 -15.42 -12.96
N ALA A 74 5.96 -16.42 -12.40
CA ALA A 74 7.27 -16.88 -12.87
C ALA A 74 7.30 -18.41 -12.96
N GLY A 75 7.18 -18.95 -14.17
CA GLY A 75 7.06 -20.39 -14.37
C GLY A 75 5.75 -20.91 -13.75
N GLU A 76 5.86 -21.87 -12.83
CA GLU A 76 4.71 -22.42 -12.09
C GLU A 76 4.43 -21.66 -10.77
N GLU A 77 5.21 -20.61 -10.50
CA GLU A 77 5.15 -19.83 -9.28
C GLU A 77 4.40 -18.52 -9.48
N TRP A 78 3.81 -18.03 -8.39
CA TRP A 78 3.14 -16.73 -8.36
C TRP A 78 3.42 -16.02 -7.04
N GLY A 79 3.41 -14.70 -7.06
CA GLY A 79 3.55 -13.90 -5.84
C GLY A 79 2.84 -12.57 -5.88
N ILE A 80 2.49 -12.06 -4.70
CA ILE A 80 1.68 -10.85 -4.51
C ILE A 80 2.59 -9.70 -4.12
N ARG A 81 2.45 -8.56 -4.80
CA ARG A 81 3.26 -7.38 -4.57
C ARG A 81 2.42 -6.12 -4.50
N ASN A 82 2.96 -5.13 -3.80
CA ASN A 82 2.51 -3.76 -3.94
C ASN A 82 3.01 -3.23 -5.29
N ALA A 83 2.09 -2.75 -6.12
CA ALA A 83 2.46 -2.16 -7.41
C ALA A 83 3.19 -0.82 -7.24
N ASN A 84 3.06 -0.17 -6.08
CA ASN A 84 3.91 0.94 -5.70
C ASN A 84 5.23 0.44 -5.11
N CYS A 85 6.32 0.63 -5.85
CA CYS A 85 7.66 0.16 -5.48
C CYS A 85 8.23 0.81 -4.21
N HIS A 86 7.67 1.93 -3.76
CA HIS A 86 8.05 2.61 -2.52
C HIS A 86 7.19 2.19 -1.32
N GLY A 87 6.16 1.37 -1.56
CA GLY A 87 5.27 0.87 -0.52
C GLY A 87 5.84 -0.34 0.24
N PRO A 88 5.10 -0.83 1.25
CA PRO A 88 5.47 -2.04 1.97
C PRO A 88 5.42 -3.27 1.07
N TYR A 89 6.39 -4.18 1.25
CA TYR A 89 6.46 -5.45 0.53
C TYR A 89 5.63 -6.57 1.17
N HIS A 90 5.38 -6.50 2.47
CA HIS A 90 4.72 -7.53 3.26
C HIS A 90 3.76 -6.93 4.28
N ASP A 91 2.94 -7.81 4.84
CA ASP A 91 1.80 -7.49 5.71
C ASP A 91 0.89 -6.48 5.01
N ILE A 92 0.59 -6.80 3.75
CA ILE A 92 -0.25 -6.02 2.85
C ILE A 92 -1.46 -6.85 2.43
N CYS A 93 -2.58 -6.19 2.21
CA CYS A 93 -3.75 -6.78 1.58
C CYS A 93 -4.38 -5.83 0.56
N PHE A 94 -5.14 -6.41 -0.36
CA PHE A 94 -5.86 -5.69 -1.39
C PHE A 94 -7.20 -6.38 -1.65
N LYS A 95 -8.29 -5.58 -1.63
CA LYS A 95 -9.60 -6.05 -2.06
C LYS A 95 -9.68 -5.97 -3.58
N ILE A 96 -9.93 -7.10 -4.23
CA ILE A 96 -10.06 -7.15 -5.68
C ILE A 96 -11.38 -6.45 -6.08
N PRO A 97 -11.34 -5.44 -6.97
CA PRO A 97 -12.56 -4.76 -7.41
C PRO A 97 -13.52 -5.71 -8.12
N GLY A 98 -14.76 -5.80 -7.66
CA GLY A 98 -15.78 -6.66 -8.26
C GLY A 98 -17.00 -6.86 -7.37
N PRO A 99 -17.99 -7.65 -7.82
CA PRO A 99 -19.21 -7.95 -7.07
C PRO A 99 -18.99 -8.90 -5.87
N GLY A 100 -17.85 -9.59 -5.79
CA GLY A 100 -17.50 -10.49 -4.70
C GLY A 100 -16.66 -9.84 -3.60
N ASN A 101 -16.39 -10.61 -2.55
CA ASN A 101 -15.49 -10.24 -1.46
C ASN A 101 -14.14 -10.95 -1.64
N ASN A 102 -13.51 -10.75 -2.80
CA ASN A 102 -12.24 -11.37 -3.15
C ASN A 102 -11.07 -10.53 -2.64
N TRP A 103 -10.06 -11.19 -2.08
CA TRP A 103 -8.91 -10.53 -1.48
C TRP A 103 -7.61 -11.22 -1.84
N ILE A 104 -6.52 -10.45 -1.86
CA ILE A 104 -5.17 -10.99 -1.92
C ILE A 104 -4.34 -10.36 -0.80
N ALA A 105 -3.37 -11.11 -0.27
CA ALA A 105 -2.46 -10.60 0.75
C ALA A 105 -1.10 -11.30 0.70
N ALA A 106 -0.07 -10.58 1.15
CA ALA A 106 1.27 -11.12 1.41
C ALA A 106 1.59 -10.87 2.88
N ILE A 107 1.73 -11.94 3.67
CA ILE A 107 1.70 -11.90 5.14
C ILE A 107 2.96 -12.52 5.70
N THR A 108 3.64 -11.84 6.62
CA THR A 108 4.77 -12.41 7.38
C THR A 108 4.41 -12.68 8.83
N GLU A 109 3.46 -11.91 9.37
CA GLU A 109 3.03 -12.02 10.77
C GLU A 109 1.67 -12.73 10.89
N PRO A 110 1.52 -13.76 11.74
CA PRO A 110 0.23 -14.45 11.92
C PRO A 110 -0.91 -13.54 12.34
N ALA A 111 -0.62 -12.47 13.11
CA ALA A 111 -1.62 -11.48 13.53
C ALA A 111 -2.27 -10.76 12.34
N ALA A 112 -1.53 -10.53 11.25
CA ALA A 112 -2.06 -9.90 10.06
C ALA A 112 -3.09 -10.78 9.32
N MET A 113 -2.99 -12.13 9.43
CA MET A 113 -4.02 -13.03 8.91
C MET A 113 -5.33 -12.92 9.71
N VAL A 114 -5.23 -12.73 11.02
CA VAL A 114 -6.41 -12.51 11.88
C VAL A 114 -7.09 -11.20 11.52
N GLU A 115 -6.32 -10.11 11.39
CA GLU A 115 -6.83 -8.81 10.93
C GLU A 115 -7.52 -8.94 9.56
N LEU A 116 -6.91 -9.65 8.60
CA LEU A 116 -7.50 -9.88 7.28
C LEU A 116 -8.86 -10.59 7.38
N ALA A 117 -8.95 -11.66 8.18
CA ALA A 117 -10.20 -12.39 8.35
C ALA A 117 -11.31 -11.54 8.99
N GLU A 118 -10.97 -10.67 9.94
CA GLU A 118 -11.92 -9.73 10.55
C GLU A 118 -12.46 -8.73 9.52
N ILE A 119 -11.57 -8.18 8.68
CA ILE A 119 -11.93 -7.22 7.63
C ILE A 119 -12.80 -7.90 6.58
N MET A 120 -12.43 -9.10 6.14
CA MET A 120 -13.21 -9.86 5.18
C MET A 120 -14.62 -10.10 5.71
N LYS A 121 -14.78 -10.51 6.97
CA LYS A 121 -16.09 -10.68 7.62
C LYS A 121 -16.88 -9.37 7.70
N ALA A 122 -16.22 -8.25 8.04
CA ALA A 122 -16.87 -6.94 8.10
C ALA A 122 -17.37 -6.45 6.73
N HIS A 123 -16.70 -6.86 5.65
CA HIS A 123 -17.08 -6.56 4.27
C HIS A 123 -17.99 -7.63 3.63
N ASP A 124 -18.22 -8.75 4.31
CA ASP A 124 -19.12 -9.79 3.83
C ASP A 124 -20.57 -9.37 4.08
N THR A 125 -21.26 -9.06 2.99
CA THR A 125 -22.63 -8.55 3.05
C THR A 125 -23.67 -9.58 2.62
N LYS A 126 -23.28 -10.76 2.09
CA LYS A 126 -24.22 -11.59 1.31
C LYS A 126 -23.97 -13.11 1.29
N GLY A 127 -23.48 -13.73 2.36
CA GLY A 127 -23.45 -15.20 2.45
C GLY A 127 -22.56 -15.83 1.37
N TYR A 128 -21.30 -15.39 1.33
CA TYR A 128 -20.31 -15.96 0.43
C TYR A 128 -19.58 -17.12 1.12
N GLY A 129 -19.36 -18.20 0.37
CA GLY A 129 -18.32 -19.18 0.66
C GLY A 129 -16.96 -18.68 0.16
N TYR A 130 -15.87 -19.29 0.67
CA TYR A 130 -14.51 -18.90 0.31
C TYR A 130 -13.63 -20.11 0.01
N TYR A 131 -12.84 -19.98 -1.06
CA TYR A 131 -11.64 -20.79 -1.25
C TYR A 131 -10.40 -19.98 -0.89
N LEU A 132 -9.51 -20.63 -0.16
CA LEU A 132 -8.18 -20.11 0.15
C LEU A 132 -7.15 -20.82 -0.74
N TYR A 133 -6.41 -20.03 -1.49
CA TYR A 133 -5.19 -20.45 -2.17
C TYR A 133 -4.04 -19.81 -1.43
N SER A 134 -3.09 -20.63 -0.98
CA SER A 134 -1.96 -20.14 -0.20
C SER A 134 -0.66 -20.74 -0.68
N ARG A 135 0.38 -19.91 -0.74
CA ARG A 135 1.75 -20.32 -1.01
C ARG A 135 2.66 -19.78 0.09
N LEU A 136 3.71 -20.55 0.39
CA LEU A 136 4.80 -20.08 1.23
C LEU A 136 5.99 -19.75 0.34
N ASP A 137 6.49 -18.53 0.48
CA ASP A 137 7.70 -18.06 -0.18
C ASP A 137 8.71 -17.52 0.84
N HIS A 138 9.95 -17.33 0.41
CA HIS A 138 11.02 -16.73 1.20
C HIS A 138 11.49 -15.45 0.52
N TYR A 139 11.07 -14.31 1.05
CA TYR A 139 11.64 -13.03 0.65
C TYR A 139 12.86 -12.73 1.51
N ARG A 140 14.05 -12.83 0.91
CA ARG A 140 15.36 -12.75 1.57
C ARG A 140 15.54 -13.84 2.63
N SER A 141 15.08 -13.58 3.85
CA SER A 141 15.14 -14.49 5.01
C SER A 141 13.83 -14.56 5.79
N LYS A 142 12.80 -13.83 5.35
CA LYS A 142 11.47 -13.86 5.96
C LYS A 142 10.58 -14.83 5.21
N LYS A 143 9.86 -15.67 5.96
CA LYS A 143 8.77 -16.49 5.43
C LYS A 143 7.60 -15.58 5.15
N VAL A 144 7.14 -15.59 3.91
CA VAL A 144 5.97 -14.84 3.45
C VAL A 144 4.91 -15.86 3.06
N GLN A 145 3.72 -15.73 3.62
CA GLN A 145 2.54 -16.44 3.18
C GLN A 145 1.75 -15.56 2.23
N GLU A 146 1.68 -15.97 0.98
CA GLU A 146 0.91 -15.31 -0.06
C GLU A 146 -0.44 -16.00 -0.17
N VAL A 147 -1.51 -15.22 -0.13
CA VAL A 147 -2.87 -15.76 -0.09
C VAL A 147 -3.78 -15.06 -1.07
N ILE A 148 -4.65 -15.86 -1.70
CA ILE A 148 -5.76 -15.42 -2.54
C ILE A 148 -7.04 -16.01 -1.94
N PHE A 149 -8.01 -15.16 -1.68
CA PHE A 149 -9.35 -15.52 -1.27
C PHE A 149 -10.31 -15.32 -2.44
N GLU A 150 -10.85 -16.42 -2.95
CA GLU A 150 -11.93 -16.43 -3.93
C GLU A 150 -13.26 -16.59 -3.21
N SER A 151 -14.11 -15.57 -3.28
CA SER A 151 -15.48 -15.61 -2.77
C SER A 151 -16.43 -16.12 -3.85
N PHE A 152 -17.35 -17.00 -3.48
CA PHE A 152 -18.43 -17.48 -4.35
C PHE A 152 -19.77 -17.45 -3.60
N PRO A 153 -20.90 -17.12 -4.26
CA PRO A 153 -22.19 -17.16 -3.60
C PRO A 153 -22.50 -18.56 -3.08
N GLU A 154 -23.07 -18.68 -1.87
CA GLU A 154 -23.54 -19.97 -1.38
C GLU A 154 -24.51 -20.63 -2.38
N GLY A 155 -24.22 -21.88 -2.76
CA GLY A 155 -25.00 -22.63 -3.75
C GLY A 155 -24.51 -22.52 -5.20
N GLU A 156 -23.55 -21.62 -5.50
CA GLU A 156 -22.92 -21.47 -6.83
C GLU A 156 -21.45 -21.95 -6.82
N GLU A 157 -21.17 -23.00 -6.05
CA GLU A 157 -19.82 -23.55 -5.90
C GLU A 157 -19.36 -24.27 -7.18
N GLU A 158 -18.45 -23.66 -7.95
CA GLU A 158 -17.83 -24.28 -9.14
C GLU A 158 -16.61 -25.16 -8.83
N GLY A 159 -16.38 -25.51 -7.57
CA GLY A 159 -15.22 -26.29 -7.13
C GLY A 159 -13.92 -25.47 -7.04
N ARG A 160 -13.03 -25.86 -6.12
CA ARG A 160 -11.72 -25.22 -5.93
C ARG A 160 -10.87 -25.38 -7.18
N VAL A 161 -10.21 -24.30 -7.61
CA VAL A 161 -9.23 -24.36 -8.71
C VAL A 161 -8.06 -25.26 -8.29
N PRO A 162 -7.62 -26.22 -9.11
CA PRO A 162 -6.45 -27.03 -8.79
C PRO A 162 -5.20 -26.16 -8.65
N GLU A 163 -4.36 -26.49 -7.69
CA GLU A 163 -3.03 -25.88 -7.59
C GLU A 163 -2.18 -26.33 -8.79
N GLY A 164 -1.43 -25.39 -9.39
CA GLY A 164 -0.59 -25.65 -10.54
C GLY A 164 -0.39 -24.42 -11.44
N PRO A 165 0.31 -24.59 -12.57
CA PRO A 165 0.72 -23.49 -13.45
C PRO A 165 -0.46 -22.68 -14.00
N GLU A 166 -1.61 -23.34 -14.19
CA GLU A 166 -2.81 -22.73 -14.76
C GLU A 166 -3.74 -22.09 -13.72
N MET A 167 -3.41 -22.18 -12.43
CA MET A 167 -4.28 -21.70 -11.34
C MET A 167 -4.55 -20.21 -11.48
N ILE A 168 -3.51 -19.38 -11.65
CA ILE A 168 -3.65 -17.92 -11.81
C ILE A 168 -4.45 -17.56 -13.06
N ALA A 169 -4.21 -18.25 -14.18
CA ALA A 169 -4.95 -18.04 -15.42
C ALA A 169 -6.44 -18.41 -15.29
N THR A 170 -6.75 -19.43 -14.49
CA THR A 170 -8.12 -19.86 -14.20
C THR A 170 -8.82 -18.86 -13.28
N LEU A 171 -8.15 -18.43 -12.20
CA LEU A 171 -8.65 -17.40 -11.28
C LEU A 171 -8.88 -16.07 -12.00
N ALA A 172 -8.02 -15.70 -12.95
CA ALA A 172 -8.20 -14.50 -13.78
C ALA A 172 -9.47 -14.53 -14.64
N LYS A 173 -9.99 -15.71 -15.00
CA LYS A 173 -11.25 -15.87 -15.72
C LYS A 173 -12.46 -15.88 -14.78
N ARG A 174 -12.32 -16.44 -13.57
CA ARG A 174 -13.40 -16.58 -12.59
C ARG A 174 -13.65 -15.30 -11.79
N ILE A 175 -12.59 -14.67 -11.30
CA ILE A 175 -12.68 -13.50 -10.44
C ILE A 175 -12.64 -12.23 -11.28
N ILE A 176 -13.79 -11.54 -11.35
CA ILE A 176 -13.89 -10.22 -11.98
C ILE A 176 -12.87 -9.28 -11.32
N GLY A 177 -12.06 -8.61 -12.16
CA GLY A 177 -11.02 -7.67 -11.73
C GLY A 177 -9.65 -8.31 -11.48
N PHE A 178 -9.55 -9.64 -11.36
CA PHE A 178 -8.29 -10.33 -11.06
C PHE A 178 -7.29 -10.26 -12.21
N ALA A 179 -7.75 -10.39 -13.46
CA ALA A 179 -6.89 -10.32 -14.64
C ALA A 179 -6.10 -8.99 -14.73
N ALA A 180 -6.64 -7.89 -14.19
CA ALA A 180 -5.95 -6.59 -14.18
C ALA A 180 -4.78 -6.51 -13.18
N LEU A 181 -4.67 -7.50 -12.28
CA LEU A 181 -3.60 -7.60 -11.29
C LEU A 181 -2.43 -8.43 -11.81
N VAL A 182 -2.65 -9.34 -12.75
CA VAL A 182 -1.61 -10.20 -13.29
C VAL A 182 -0.66 -9.36 -14.14
N ALA A 183 0.60 -9.26 -13.71
CA ALA A 183 1.62 -8.54 -14.46
C ALA A 183 1.84 -9.23 -15.83
N PRO A 184 2.04 -8.47 -16.92
CA PRO A 184 2.36 -9.02 -18.23
C PRO A 184 3.74 -9.72 -18.26
#